data_AF-A0A659RZ36-F1
#
_entry.id   AF-A0A659RZ36-F1
#
_cell.length_a   1.000
_cell.length_b   1.000
_cell.length_c   1.000
_cell.angle_alpha   90.00
_cell.angle_beta   90.00
_cell.angle_gamma   90.00
#
_symmetry.space_group_name_H-M   'P 1'
#
loop_
_entity.id
_entity.type
_entity.pdbx_description
1 polymer ?
#
loop_
_entity_poly.entity_id
_entity_poly.type
_entity_poly.pdbx_seq_one_letter_code
_entity_poly.pdbx_strand_id
1 'polypeptide(L)'
;MSMDISDFYQTFFDEADELLADMEQHLLDLVPESPDAEQLNAIFRAAHSIKGGAGTFGFTILQETTHLMENLLDEARRGEMQLNTDIINLFLETKDIMQEQLDAYKNSEEPDAASFEYICNALRQLALEAKGETTPAVVETAALSAAIQEESVAETESPRDESKLRIVLSRLKANEVDLLEEELGNLATLTDVVKGADSLSATLDGSVAEDDIVAVLCFVIEADQIAFEKVVAAPVEKAQEETEVAPVAPPAVVAPAAKSAAHEHHAGREKPARERESTSIRVAVEKVDQLINLVGELVITQSMLAQRSNELDPVNHGDLITSMGQLQRNARDLQESVMSIRMMPMEYVFSRFPRLVRDLAGKLGKQVELTLVGSSTELDKSLIERIIDPLTHLVRNSLDHGIEMPEKRLEAGKNVVGNLILSAEHQGGNICIEVTDDGAGLNRERILAKAMSQGMAVNENMTDDEVGMLIFAPGFSTAEQVTD
;
A
#
# COMPACT_ATOMS: atom_id res chain seq x y z
N MET A 1 24.23 -9.20 23.71
CA MET A 1 23.26 -8.12 23.48
C MET A 1 22.01 -8.81 22.97
N SER A 2 20.97 -8.93 23.79
CA SER A 2 19.67 -9.38 23.30
C SER A 2 19.18 -8.33 22.30
N MET A 3 18.85 -8.75 21.08
CA MET A 3 18.19 -7.88 20.11
C MET A 3 16.90 -7.38 20.77
N ASP A 4 16.73 -6.07 20.83
CA ASP A 4 15.51 -5.46 21.34
C ASP A 4 14.46 -5.55 20.24
N ILE A 5 13.41 -6.34 20.47
CA ILE A 5 12.32 -6.60 19.51
C ILE A 5 11.53 -5.31 19.22
N SER A 6 11.60 -4.31 20.11
CA SER A 6 10.88 -3.05 19.98
C SER A 6 11.28 -2.21 18.76
N ASP A 7 12.55 -2.20 18.36
CA ASP A 7 13.02 -1.49 17.16
C ASP A 7 12.46 -2.11 15.85
N PHE A 8 12.14 -3.41 15.88
CA PHE A 8 11.56 -4.12 14.74
C PHE A 8 10.05 -3.89 14.62
N TYR A 9 9.36 -3.64 15.74
CA TYR A 9 7.94 -3.28 15.71
C TYR A 9 7.70 -1.98 14.96
N GLN A 10 8.50 -0.93 15.20
CA GLN A 10 8.32 0.35 14.51
C GLN A 10 8.49 0.18 12.99
N THR A 11 9.51 -0.58 12.56
CA THR A 11 9.75 -0.82 11.14
C THR A 11 8.57 -1.57 10.49
N PHE A 12 8.03 -2.58 11.19
CA PHE A 12 6.86 -3.30 10.72
C PHE A 12 5.60 -2.42 10.66
N PHE A 13 5.38 -1.59 11.67
CA PHE A 13 4.23 -0.69 11.70
C PHE A 13 4.26 0.32 10.56
N ASP A 14 5.42 0.93 10.31
CA ASP A 14 5.60 1.87 9.19
C ASP A 14 5.39 1.16 7.83
N GLU A 15 5.92 -0.07 7.67
CA GLU A 15 5.74 -0.86 6.45
C GLU A 15 4.27 -1.30 6.26
N ALA A 16 3.60 -1.72 7.33
CA ALA A 16 2.21 -2.12 7.28
C ALA A 16 1.27 -0.94 6.93
N ASP A 17 1.53 0.27 7.45
CA ASP A 17 0.78 1.47 7.05
C ASP A 17 0.93 1.79 5.57
N GLU A 18 2.15 1.72 5.03
CA GLU A 18 2.40 1.93 3.59
C GLU A 18 1.65 0.87 2.76
N LEU A 19 1.75 -0.40 3.16
CA LEU A 19 1.07 -1.51 2.45
C LEU A 19 -0.46 -1.41 2.53
N LEU A 20 -1.03 -0.98 3.65
CA LEU A 20 -2.48 -0.75 3.79
C LEU A 20 -2.95 0.41 2.91
N ALA A 21 -2.16 1.48 2.80
CA ALA A 21 -2.46 2.61 1.91
C ALA A 21 -2.38 2.21 0.43
N ASP A 22 -1.35 1.46 0.03
CA ASP A 22 -1.22 0.93 -1.33
C ASP A 22 -2.37 -0.05 -1.66
N MET A 23 -2.74 -0.91 -0.71
CA MET A 23 -3.87 -1.82 -0.83
C MET A 23 -5.19 -1.07 -1.06
N GLU A 24 -5.44 0.00 -0.31
CA GLU A 24 -6.61 0.86 -0.49
C GLU A 24 -6.66 1.45 -1.90
N GLN A 25 -5.56 2.05 -2.36
CA GLN A 25 -5.51 2.66 -3.68
C GLN A 25 -5.79 1.65 -4.78
N HIS A 26 -5.13 0.48 -4.72
CA HIS A 26 -5.34 -0.58 -5.70
C HIS A 26 -6.77 -1.14 -5.67
N LEU A 27 -7.40 -1.26 -4.50
CA LEU A 27 -8.80 -1.68 -4.37
C LEU A 27 -9.78 -0.66 -4.96
N LEU A 28 -9.51 0.64 -4.81
CA LEU A 28 -10.34 1.71 -5.35
C LEU A 28 -10.26 1.83 -6.88
N ASP A 29 -9.09 1.57 -7.46
CA ASP A 29 -8.86 1.63 -8.90
C ASP A 29 -9.32 0.35 -9.62
N LEU A 30 -9.63 -0.71 -8.88
CA LEU A 30 -9.95 -2.01 -9.42
C LEU A 30 -11.32 -2.01 -10.10
N VAL A 31 -11.37 -2.48 -11.35
CA VAL A 31 -12.62 -2.65 -12.10
C VAL A 31 -13.15 -4.08 -11.87
N PRO A 32 -14.25 -4.29 -11.11
CA PRO A 32 -14.67 -5.63 -10.70
C PRO A 32 -14.95 -6.60 -11.87
N GLU A 33 -15.53 -6.11 -12.97
CA GLU A 33 -15.86 -6.92 -14.15
C GLU A 33 -14.63 -7.34 -14.98
N SER A 34 -13.52 -6.64 -14.80
CA SER A 34 -12.28 -6.86 -15.55
C SER A 34 -11.08 -6.43 -14.71
N PRO A 35 -10.79 -7.15 -13.61
CA PRO A 35 -9.77 -6.74 -12.67
C PRO A 35 -8.39 -6.85 -13.31
N ASP A 36 -7.57 -5.81 -13.15
CA ASP A 36 -6.21 -5.84 -13.66
C ASP A 36 -5.37 -6.83 -12.82
N ALA A 37 -4.67 -7.73 -13.52
CA ALA A 37 -3.92 -8.80 -12.87
C ALA A 37 -2.72 -8.26 -12.08
N GLU A 38 -2.13 -7.15 -12.51
CA GLU A 38 -1.00 -6.53 -11.81
C GLU A 38 -1.48 -5.87 -10.50
N GLN A 39 -2.61 -5.17 -10.54
CA GLN A 39 -3.26 -4.60 -9.35
C GLN A 39 -3.65 -5.69 -8.34
N LEU A 40 -4.30 -6.79 -8.77
CA LEU A 40 -4.64 -7.89 -7.86
C LEU A 40 -3.41 -8.54 -7.22
N ASN A 41 -2.33 -8.70 -7.98
CA ASN A 41 -1.06 -9.20 -7.44
C ASN A 41 -0.43 -8.22 -6.44
N ALA A 42 -0.57 -6.91 -6.64
CA ALA A 42 -0.09 -5.91 -5.69
C ALA A 42 -0.84 -5.99 -4.36
N ILE A 43 -2.17 -6.05 -4.39
CA ILE A 43 -3.04 -6.22 -3.21
C ILE A 43 -2.70 -7.52 -2.46
N PHE A 44 -2.57 -8.64 -3.19
CA PHE A 44 -2.21 -9.92 -2.60
C PHE A 44 -0.83 -9.87 -1.91
N ARG A 45 0.19 -9.27 -2.55
CA ARG A 45 1.53 -9.13 -1.95
C ARG A 45 1.49 -8.28 -0.68
N ALA A 46 0.71 -7.19 -0.67
CA ALA A 46 0.53 -6.37 0.52
C ALA A 46 -0.06 -7.18 1.68
N ALA A 47 -1.16 -7.91 1.43
CA ALA A 47 -1.78 -8.77 2.44
C ALA A 47 -0.81 -9.86 2.96
N HIS A 48 -0.07 -10.50 2.06
CA HIS A 48 0.90 -11.54 2.40
C HIS A 48 2.04 -11.02 3.27
N SER A 49 2.60 -9.85 2.94
CA SER A 49 3.66 -9.20 3.73
C SER A 49 3.16 -8.80 5.12
N ILE A 50 1.96 -8.22 5.23
CA ILE A 50 1.36 -7.86 6.52
C ILE A 50 1.12 -9.11 7.37
N LYS A 51 0.59 -10.20 6.79
CA LYS A 51 0.40 -11.49 7.49
C LYS A 51 1.73 -12.03 8.02
N GLY A 52 2.79 -12.00 7.20
CA GLY A 52 4.13 -12.47 7.58
C GLY A 52 4.71 -11.68 8.74
N GLY A 53 4.60 -10.35 8.70
CA GLY A 53 5.01 -9.49 9.81
C GLY A 53 4.17 -9.73 11.07
N ALA A 54 2.84 -9.75 10.95
CA ALA A 54 1.93 -10.01 12.07
C ALA A 54 2.23 -11.36 12.76
N GLY A 55 2.52 -12.41 11.99
CA GLY A 55 2.91 -13.72 12.52
C GLY A 55 4.28 -13.72 13.20
N THR A 56 5.24 -12.95 12.68
CA THR A 56 6.58 -12.81 13.29
C THR A 56 6.52 -12.17 14.67
N PHE A 57 5.63 -11.20 14.84
CA PHE A 57 5.49 -10.42 16.08
C PHE A 57 4.39 -10.92 17.01
N GLY A 58 3.64 -11.96 16.62
CA GLY A 58 2.59 -12.56 17.44
C GLY A 58 1.28 -11.75 17.50
N PHE A 59 1.04 -10.88 16.52
CA PHE A 59 -0.21 -10.12 16.38
C PHE A 59 -1.30 -11.01 15.78
N THR A 60 -1.82 -11.92 16.59
CA THR A 60 -2.71 -13.01 16.16
C THR A 60 -3.98 -12.51 15.47
N ILE A 61 -4.60 -11.44 15.98
CA ILE A 61 -5.84 -10.88 15.41
C ILE A 61 -5.60 -10.34 14.01
N LEU A 62 -4.51 -9.58 13.82
CA LEU A 62 -4.12 -9.04 12.53
C LEU A 62 -3.70 -10.15 11.56
N GLN A 63 -2.97 -11.15 12.06
CA GLN A 63 -2.55 -12.31 11.27
C GLN A 63 -3.75 -13.13 10.77
N GLU A 64 -4.77 -13.38 11.61
CA GLU A 64 -5.95 -14.13 11.21
C GLU A 64 -6.82 -13.34 10.20
N THR A 65 -7.00 -12.05 10.44
CA THR A 65 -7.77 -11.16 9.52
C THR A 65 -7.11 -11.12 8.14
N THR A 66 -5.80 -10.85 8.09
CA THR A 66 -5.02 -10.80 6.85
C THR A 66 -4.99 -12.14 6.13
N HIS A 67 -4.89 -13.25 6.86
CA HIS A 67 -4.90 -14.59 6.27
C HIS A 67 -6.23 -14.92 5.57
N LEU A 68 -7.38 -14.58 6.16
CA LEU A 68 -8.67 -14.79 5.51
C LEU A 68 -8.81 -13.95 4.24
N MET A 69 -8.37 -12.70 4.28
CA MET A 69 -8.37 -11.80 3.12
C MET A 69 -7.43 -12.32 2.02
N GLU A 70 -6.22 -12.74 2.37
CA GLU A 70 -5.22 -13.28 1.43
C GLU A 70 -5.74 -14.49 0.65
N ASN A 71 -6.45 -15.40 1.31
CA ASN A 71 -7.04 -16.58 0.65
C ASN A 71 -8.09 -16.19 -0.40
N LEU A 72 -8.96 -15.23 -0.07
CA LEU A 72 -9.95 -14.71 -1.03
C LEU A 72 -9.29 -13.98 -2.19
N LEU A 73 -8.23 -13.21 -1.93
CA LEU A 73 -7.45 -12.55 -2.98
C LEU A 73 -6.75 -13.55 -3.89
N ASP A 74 -6.28 -14.69 -3.37
CA ASP A 74 -5.70 -15.76 -4.20
C ASP A 74 -6.75 -16.42 -5.09
N GLU A 75 -7.95 -16.72 -4.55
CA GLU A 75 -9.08 -17.24 -5.33
C GLU A 75 -9.48 -16.27 -6.46
N ALA A 76 -9.54 -14.96 -6.18
CA ALA A 76 -9.81 -13.93 -7.18
C ALA A 76 -8.72 -13.87 -8.25
N ARG A 77 -7.44 -13.93 -7.86
CA ARG A 77 -6.29 -13.87 -8.77
C ARG A 77 -6.25 -15.07 -9.73
N ARG A 78 -6.62 -16.27 -9.25
CA ARG A 78 -6.68 -17.49 -10.06
C ARG A 78 -7.90 -17.53 -10.98
N GLY A 79 -8.81 -16.55 -10.86
CA GLY A 79 -10.07 -16.51 -11.59
C GLY A 79 -11.09 -17.53 -11.07
N GLU A 80 -10.90 -18.03 -9.86
CA GLU A 80 -11.80 -18.98 -9.19
C GLU A 80 -12.98 -18.25 -8.51
N MET A 81 -12.79 -16.98 -8.14
CA MET A 81 -13.83 -16.09 -7.60
C MET A 81 -14.01 -14.86 -8.49
N GLN A 82 -15.25 -14.60 -8.94
CA GLN A 82 -15.58 -13.39 -9.69
C GLN A 82 -15.79 -12.21 -8.73
N LEU A 83 -15.08 -11.11 -8.99
CA LEU A 83 -15.21 -9.88 -8.21
C LEU A 83 -16.47 -9.09 -8.60
N ASN A 84 -17.07 -8.45 -7.61
CA ASN A 84 -18.16 -7.49 -7.78
C ASN A 84 -17.96 -6.31 -6.81
N THR A 85 -18.82 -5.30 -6.89
CA THR A 85 -18.70 -4.10 -6.05
C THR A 85 -18.85 -4.40 -4.56
N ASP A 86 -19.70 -5.37 -4.18
CA ASP A 86 -19.90 -5.74 -2.77
C ASP A 86 -18.65 -6.41 -2.18
N ILE A 87 -17.97 -7.24 -2.97
CA ILE A 87 -16.69 -7.87 -2.58
C ILE A 87 -15.58 -6.83 -2.43
N ILE A 88 -15.48 -5.88 -3.37
CA ILE A 88 -14.48 -4.80 -3.26
C ILE A 88 -14.76 -3.94 -2.02
N ASN A 89 -16.02 -3.62 -1.74
CA ASN A 89 -16.39 -2.88 -0.52
C ASN A 89 -16.04 -3.65 0.75
N LEU A 90 -16.24 -4.98 0.77
CA LEU A 90 -15.84 -5.83 1.89
C LEU A 90 -14.31 -5.87 2.07
N PHE A 91 -13.53 -5.91 0.99
CA PHE A 91 -12.07 -5.82 1.08
C PHE A 91 -11.61 -4.46 1.59
N LEU A 92 -12.26 -3.37 1.18
CA LEU A 92 -11.98 -2.04 1.71
C LEU A 92 -12.31 -1.95 3.20
N GLU A 93 -13.46 -2.49 3.63
CA GLU A 93 -13.83 -2.58 5.05
C GLU A 93 -12.85 -3.46 5.84
N THR A 94 -12.35 -4.54 5.23
CA THR A 94 -11.31 -5.39 5.83
C THR A 94 -10.01 -4.61 6.04
N LYS A 95 -9.60 -3.81 5.04
CA LYS A 95 -8.44 -2.90 5.15
C LYS A 95 -8.63 -1.91 6.29
N ASP A 96 -9.82 -1.31 6.42
CA ASP A 96 -10.13 -0.37 7.50
C ASP A 96 -9.99 -1.02 8.89
N ILE A 97 -10.52 -2.23 9.07
CA ILE A 97 -10.39 -2.98 10.33
C ILE A 97 -8.93 -3.42 10.58
N MET A 98 -8.19 -3.79 9.54
CA MET A 98 -6.76 -4.09 9.66
C MET A 98 -5.95 -2.86 10.12
N GLN A 99 -6.32 -1.65 9.65
CA GLN A 99 -5.71 -0.40 10.11
C GLN A 99 -6.00 -0.15 11.60
N GLU A 100 -7.25 -0.31 12.03
CA GLU A 100 -7.62 -0.17 13.45
C GLU A 100 -6.89 -1.17 14.35
N GLN A 101 -6.76 -2.43 13.91
CA GLN A 101 -5.99 -3.46 14.61
C GLN A 101 -4.51 -3.08 14.71
N LEU A 102 -3.91 -2.58 13.62
CA LEU A 102 -2.52 -2.13 13.60
C LEU A 102 -2.29 -0.96 14.55
N ASP A 103 -3.20 0.02 14.57
CA ASP A 103 -3.13 1.19 15.44
C ASP A 103 -3.30 0.83 16.92
N ALA A 104 -4.14 -0.15 17.25
CA ALA A 104 -4.23 -0.70 18.60
C ALA A 104 -2.87 -1.28 19.05
N TYR A 105 -2.23 -2.10 18.20
CA TYR A 105 -0.91 -2.66 18.51
C TYR A 105 0.20 -1.59 18.64
N LYS A 106 0.20 -0.54 17.81
CA LYS A 106 1.11 0.61 17.97
C LYS A 106 0.97 1.28 19.35
N ASN A 107 -0.27 1.38 19.83
CA ASN A 107 -0.59 1.95 21.14
C ASN A 107 -0.41 0.96 22.30
N SER A 108 0.06 -0.26 22.03
CA SER A 108 0.16 -1.35 23.02
C SER A 108 -1.18 -1.72 23.64
N GLU A 109 -2.26 -1.59 22.88
CA GLU A 109 -3.62 -1.99 23.22
C GLU A 109 -4.02 -3.25 22.44
N GLU A 110 -5.03 -3.96 22.94
CA GLU A 110 -5.63 -5.09 22.21
C GLU A 110 -6.67 -4.56 21.22
N PRO A 111 -6.68 -5.04 19.97
CA PRO A 111 -7.71 -4.69 18.99
C PRO A 111 -9.14 -5.01 19.44
N ASP A 112 -10.11 -4.30 18.87
CA ASP A 112 -11.53 -4.54 19.17
C ASP A 112 -12.00 -5.93 18.70
N ALA A 113 -12.37 -6.76 19.68
CA ALA A 113 -12.84 -8.12 19.43
C ALA A 113 -14.15 -8.17 18.64
N ALA A 114 -15.04 -7.18 18.81
CA ALA A 114 -16.32 -7.17 18.09
C ALA A 114 -16.12 -6.94 16.58
N SER A 115 -15.27 -5.96 16.23
CA SER A 115 -14.90 -5.68 14.84
C SER A 115 -14.14 -6.84 14.19
N PHE A 116 -13.23 -7.48 14.94
CA PHE A 116 -12.53 -8.70 14.50
C PHE A 116 -13.49 -9.88 14.19
N GLU A 117 -14.41 -10.18 15.11
CA GLU A 117 -15.38 -11.27 14.90
C GLU A 117 -16.30 -10.99 13.70
N TYR A 118 -16.75 -9.74 13.57
CA TYR A 118 -17.58 -9.30 12.45
C TYR A 118 -16.88 -9.52 11.11
N ILE A 119 -15.66 -9.00 10.94
CA ILE A 119 -14.97 -9.07 9.64
C ILE A 119 -14.57 -10.50 9.27
N CYS A 120 -14.12 -11.29 10.25
CA CYS A 120 -13.79 -12.68 10.01
C CYS A 120 -15.01 -13.50 9.57
N ASN A 121 -16.19 -13.21 10.15
CA ASN A 121 -17.42 -13.86 9.75
C ASN A 121 -17.85 -13.45 8.33
N ALA A 122 -17.74 -12.16 7.98
CA ALA A 122 -18.06 -11.67 6.65
C ALA A 122 -17.15 -12.28 5.57
N LEU A 123 -15.83 -12.32 5.80
CA LEU A 123 -14.87 -12.94 4.87
C LEU A 123 -15.11 -14.45 4.72
N ARG A 124 -15.42 -15.16 5.82
CA ARG A 124 -15.75 -16.60 5.75
C ARG A 124 -17.04 -16.86 4.99
N GLN A 125 -18.07 -16.03 5.18
CA GLN A 125 -19.32 -16.13 4.41
C GLN A 125 -19.06 -15.94 2.92
N LEU A 126 -18.25 -14.95 2.54
CA LEU A 126 -17.87 -14.76 1.15
C LEU A 126 -17.14 -15.98 0.57
N ALA A 127 -16.21 -16.59 1.33
CA ALA A 127 -15.51 -17.81 0.89
C ALA A 127 -16.45 -19.01 0.69
N LEU A 128 -17.53 -19.11 1.49
CA LEU A 128 -18.57 -20.14 1.34
C LEU A 128 -19.43 -19.88 0.09
N GLU A 129 -19.82 -18.63 -0.15
CA GLU A 129 -20.57 -18.22 -1.33
C GLU A 129 -19.77 -18.45 -2.62
N ALA A 130 -18.47 -18.14 -2.62
CA ALA A 130 -17.56 -18.36 -3.74
C ALA A 130 -17.43 -19.85 -4.10
N LYS A 131 -17.49 -20.75 -3.11
CA LYS A 131 -17.44 -22.21 -3.32
C LYS A 131 -18.77 -22.82 -3.77
N GLY A 132 -19.83 -22.03 -3.92
CA GLY A 132 -21.15 -22.51 -4.34
C GLY A 132 -21.87 -23.35 -3.28
N GLU A 133 -21.41 -23.34 -2.04
CA GLU A 133 -22.09 -24.00 -0.91
C GLU A 133 -23.02 -22.99 -0.22
N THR A 134 -24.12 -22.64 -0.88
CA THR A 134 -25.23 -22.03 -0.15
C THR A 134 -25.77 -23.07 0.82
N THR A 135 -25.56 -22.87 2.11
CA THR A 135 -26.41 -23.50 3.13
C THR A 135 -27.69 -22.70 3.24
N PRO A 136 -28.87 -23.26 2.94
CA PRO A 136 -30.12 -22.68 3.40
C PRO A 136 -30.28 -23.04 4.88
N ALA A 137 -30.41 -22.01 5.72
CA ALA A 137 -30.65 -22.19 7.13
C ALA A 137 -32.08 -22.72 7.42
N VAL A 138 -32.11 -23.64 8.40
CA VAL A 138 -33.20 -24.04 9.32
C VAL A 138 -34.21 -25.09 8.86
N VAL A 139 -34.05 -26.35 9.36
CA VAL A 139 -35.05 -27.06 10.19
C VAL A 139 -34.36 -28.07 11.16
N GLU A 140 -34.56 -27.84 12.46
CA GLU A 140 -34.59 -28.73 13.64
C GLU A 140 -33.60 -29.90 13.84
N THR A 141 -32.81 -29.74 14.92
CA THR A 141 -32.65 -30.65 16.08
C THR A 141 -32.90 -32.15 15.87
N ALA A 142 -31.83 -32.95 15.94
CA ALA A 142 -31.63 -33.94 17.02
C ALA A 142 -30.38 -34.79 16.75
N ALA A 143 -29.63 -35.03 17.84
CA ALA A 143 -28.60 -36.05 18.03
C ALA A 143 -27.15 -35.54 18.03
N LEU A 144 -26.85 -34.70 19.01
CA LEU A 144 -25.59 -34.83 19.72
C LEU A 144 -25.67 -36.11 20.58
N SER A 145 -24.63 -36.93 20.48
CA SER A 145 -24.13 -37.90 21.48
C SER A 145 -24.00 -39.32 20.94
N ALA A 146 -22.81 -39.68 20.47
CA ALA A 146 -22.09 -40.84 20.98
C ALA A 146 -20.67 -40.93 20.40
N ALA A 147 -19.73 -41.25 21.29
CA ALA A 147 -18.46 -41.93 21.06
C ALA A 147 -17.28 -41.11 20.52
N ILE A 148 -16.57 -40.50 21.47
CA ILE A 148 -15.12 -40.60 21.57
C ILE A 148 -14.77 -42.10 21.55
N GLN A 149 -14.00 -42.54 20.55
CA GLN A 149 -13.09 -43.69 20.69
C GLN A 149 -11.98 -43.63 19.63
N GLU A 150 -10.76 -43.74 20.13
CA GLU A 150 -9.49 -43.83 19.42
C GLU A 150 -9.37 -45.09 18.54
N GLU A 151 -8.42 -45.01 17.61
CA GLU A 151 -7.72 -46.08 16.89
C GLU A 151 -8.48 -46.91 15.83
N SER A 152 -8.08 -46.72 14.57
CA SER A 152 -7.25 -47.68 13.84
C SER A 152 -7.46 -47.52 12.34
N VAL A 153 -6.41 -47.04 11.67
CA VAL A 153 -6.29 -47.00 10.21
C VAL A 153 -6.25 -48.43 9.68
N ALA A 154 -7.19 -48.79 8.81
CA ALA A 154 -7.10 -49.95 7.94
C ALA A 154 -7.50 -49.50 6.53
N GLU A 155 -6.48 -49.34 5.70
CA GLU A 155 -6.53 -49.00 4.29
C GLU A 155 -7.36 -50.03 3.51
N THR A 156 -8.17 -49.54 2.57
CA THR A 156 -8.62 -50.32 1.42
C THR A 156 -8.13 -49.60 0.18
N GLU A 157 -7.14 -50.21 -0.47
CA GLU A 157 -6.49 -49.73 -1.69
C GLU A 157 -7.46 -49.66 -2.88
N SER A 158 -7.29 -48.61 -3.68
CA SER A 158 -7.40 -48.68 -5.14
C SER A 158 -6.29 -47.80 -5.74
N PRO A 159 -5.68 -48.22 -6.86
CA PRO A 159 -4.29 -47.94 -7.16
C PRO A 159 -4.10 -46.52 -7.68
N ARG A 160 -3.29 -45.73 -6.98
CA ARG A 160 -2.66 -44.54 -7.56
C ARG A 160 -1.21 -44.88 -7.85
N ASP A 161 -0.82 -44.62 -9.09
CA ASP A 161 0.53 -44.75 -9.63
C ASP A 161 1.49 -43.92 -8.75
N GLU A 162 2.23 -44.55 -7.83
CA GLU A 162 3.27 -43.87 -7.04
C GLU A 162 4.49 -43.63 -7.92
N SER A 163 4.42 -42.64 -8.80
CA SER A 163 5.61 -42.10 -9.46
C SER A 163 6.40 -41.30 -8.43
N LYS A 164 7.39 -41.93 -7.77
CA LYS A 164 8.32 -41.24 -6.88
C LYS A 164 9.21 -40.30 -7.69
N LEU A 165 9.28 -39.04 -7.25
CA LEU A 165 10.03 -37.98 -7.92
C LEU A 165 11.44 -37.92 -7.34
N ARG A 166 12.48 -38.15 -8.15
CA ARG A 166 13.87 -37.98 -7.71
C ARG A 166 14.35 -36.59 -8.13
N ILE A 167 14.86 -35.82 -7.18
CA ILE A 167 15.49 -34.52 -7.43
C ILE A 167 17.01 -34.66 -7.39
N VAL A 168 17.68 -33.99 -8.32
CA VAL A 168 19.14 -33.92 -8.41
C VAL A 168 19.55 -32.45 -8.47
N LEU A 169 20.30 -32.02 -7.45
CA LEU A 169 20.88 -30.70 -7.33
C LEU A 169 22.37 -30.78 -7.63
N SER A 170 22.83 -29.94 -8.55
CA SER A 170 24.22 -29.95 -9.04
C SER A 170 24.90 -28.59 -8.86
N ARG A 171 26.24 -28.60 -8.82
CA ARG A 171 27.08 -27.38 -8.72
C ARG A 171 26.88 -26.62 -7.40
N LEU A 172 26.67 -27.35 -6.30
CA LEU A 172 26.47 -26.79 -4.96
C LEU A 172 27.81 -26.41 -4.30
N LYS A 173 27.83 -25.35 -3.49
CA LYS A 173 28.94 -25.05 -2.60
C LYS A 173 28.89 -25.94 -1.35
N ALA A 174 30.02 -26.12 -0.68
CA ALA A 174 30.13 -27.02 0.48
C ALA A 174 29.18 -26.69 1.65
N ASN A 175 28.78 -25.43 1.81
CA ASN A 175 27.81 -24.98 2.81
C ASN A 175 26.35 -25.05 2.34
N GLU A 176 26.12 -25.26 1.03
CA GLU A 176 24.78 -25.35 0.44
C GLU A 176 24.23 -26.77 0.48
N VAL A 177 25.08 -27.80 0.53
CA VAL A 177 24.64 -29.21 0.56
C VAL A 177 23.82 -29.52 1.80
N ASP A 178 24.29 -29.11 2.99
CA ASP A 178 23.58 -29.36 4.24
C ASP A 178 22.34 -28.45 4.38
N LEU A 179 22.43 -27.19 3.93
CA LEU A 179 21.31 -26.25 3.92
C LEU A 179 20.18 -26.73 3.00
N LEU A 180 20.49 -27.17 1.78
CA LEU A 180 19.49 -27.61 0.81
C LEU A 180 18.86 -28.96 1.17
N GLU A 181 19.54 -29.82 1.94
CA GLU A 181 18.90 -31.00 2.51
C GLU A 181 17.85 -30.60 3.56
N GLU A 182 18.15 -29.63 4.42
CA GLU A 182 17.22 -29.12 5.43
C GLU A 182 16.00 -28.46 4.77
N GLU A 183 16.21 -27.61 3.76
CA GLU A 183 15.13 -26.97 3.01
C GLU A 183 14.28 -27.98 2.23
N LEU A 184 14.90 -28.99 1.61
CA LEU A 184 14.17 -30.08 0.97
C LEU A 184 13.35 -30.90 1.98
N GLY A 185 13.88 -31.10 3.19
CA GLY A 185 13.19 -31.78 4.30
C GLY A 185 12.00 -30.99 4.85
N ASN A 186 12.00 -29.66 4.73
CA ASN A 186 10.88 -28.80 5.08
C ASN A 186 9.72 -28.92 4.06
N LEU A 187 10.05 -29.21 2.79
CA LEU A 187 9.08 -29.30 1.70
C LEU A 187 8.47 -30.69 1.55
N ALA A 188 9.26 -31.75 1.72
CA ALA A 188 8.80 -33.13 1.57
C ALA A 188 9.64 -34.11 2.38
N THR A 189 9.11 -35.32 2.59
CA THR A 189 9.89 -36.38 3.25
C THR A 189 10.94 -36.91 2.27
N LEU A 190 12.21 -36.85 2.65
CA LEU A 190 13.33 -37.27 1.80
C LEU A 190 13.70 -38.74 2.05
N THR A 191 13.80 -39.52 0.97
CA THR A 191 14.34 -40.88 0.96
C THR A 191 15.46 -41.02 -0.08
N ASP A 192 16.35 -42.01 0.06
CA ASP A 192 17.53 -42.22 -0.82
C ASP A 192 18.43 -40.96 -0.97
N VAL A 193 18.71 -40.25 0.14
CA VAL A 193 19.54 -39.04 0.13
C VAL A 193 21.01 -39.40 -0.09
N VAL A 194 21.59 -38.87 -1.17
CA VAL A 194 23.01 -39.01 -1.52
C VAL A 194 23.65 -37.63 -1.54
N LYS A 195 24.56 -37.40 -0.60
CA LYS A 195 25.38 -36.19 -0.51
C LYS A 195 26.72 -36.38 -1.22
N GLY A 196 26.97 -35.57 -2.24
CA GLY A 196 28.27 -35.39 -2.88
C GLY A 196 29.03 -34.20 -2.31
N ALA A 197 30.22 -33.91 -2.86
CA ALA A 197 31.00 -32.73 -2.46
C ALA A 197 30.39 -31.42 -2.99
N ASP A 198 29.68 -31.48 -4.11
CA ASP A 198 29.05 -30.37 -4.82
C ASP A 198 27.68 -30.75 -5.43
N SER A 199 27.04 -31.81 -4.89
CA SER A 199 25.76 -32.30 -5.39
C SER A 199 24.92 -32.91 -4.27
N LEU A 200 23.60 -32.82 -4.40
CA LEU A 200 22.64 -33.48 -3.51
C LEU A 200 21.56 -34.16 -4.36
N SER A 201 21.32 -35.45 -4.16
CA SER A 201 20.16 -36.12 -4.77
C SER A 201 19.29 -36.75 -3.71
N ALA A 202 17.98 -36.61 -3.82
CA ALA A 202 17.01 -37.22 -2.91
C ALA A 202 15.75 -37.64 -3.67
N THR A 203 15.06 -38.64 -3.17
CA THR A 203 13.71 -39.02 -3.61
C THR A 203 12.70 -38.34 -2.69
N LEU A 204 11.73 -37.67 -3.28
CA LEU A 204 10.72 -36.90 -2.57
C LEU A 204 9.46 -37.75 -2.43
N ASP A 205 9.12 -38.11 -1.20
CA ASP A 205 7.85 -38.75 -0.86
C ASP A 205 6.84 -37.65 -0.50
N GLY A 206 6.00 -37.27 -1.46
CA GLY A 206 4.99 -36.23 -1.30
C GLY A 206 4.36 -35.81 -2.63
N SER A 207 3.20 -35.14 -2.58
CA SER A 207 2.48 -34.62 -3.75
C SER A 207 2.78 -33.13 -4.01
N VAL A 208 4.02 -32.69 -3.78
CA VAL A 208 4.44 -31.31 -4.06
C VAL A 208 4.74 -31.18 -5.54
N ALA A 209 4.22 -30.15 -6.21
CA ALA A 209 4.46 -29.96 -7.64
C ALA A 209 5.92 -29.58 -7.91
N GLU A 210 6.47 -30.04 -9.05
CA GLU A 210 7.84 -29.71 -9.49
C GLU A 210 8.08 -28.19 -9.47
N ASP A 211 7.09 -27.39 -9.89
CA ASP A 211 7.15 -25.93 -9.94
C ASP A 211 7.29 -25.28 -8.55
N ASP A 212 6.63 -25.84 -7.53
CA ASP A 212 6.70 -25.34 -6.15
C ASP A 212 8.09 -25.63 -5.55
N ILE A 213 8.65 -26.80 -5.85
CA ILE A 213 10.00 -27.17 -5.41
C ILE A 213 11.06 -26.30 -6.06
N VAL A 214 10.93 -26.02 -7.38
CA VAL A 214 11.82 -25.10 -8.07
C VAL A 214 11.72 -23.71 -7.48
N ALA A 215 10.51 -23.20 -7.22
CA ALA A 215 10.32 -21.87 -6.65
C ALA A 215 11.01 -21.69 -5.29
N VAL A 216 10.96 -22.70 -4.42
CA VAL A 216 11.60 -22.64 -3.10
C VAL A 216 13.12 -22.82 -3.19
N LEU A 217 13.60 -23.74 -4.02
CA LEU A 217 15.04 -23.95 -4.16
C LEU A 217 15.74 -22.81 -4.93
N CYS A 218 14.99 -22.07 -5.76
CA CYS A 218 15.49 -20.89 -6.48
C CYS A 218 15.91 -19.72 -5.58
N PHE A 219 15.59 -19.77 -4.27
CA PHE A 219 16.11 -18.81 -3.29
C PHE A 219 17.59 -19.00 -2.98
N VAL A 220 18.13 -20.20 -3.20
CA VAL A 220 19.50 -20.57 -2.81
C VAL A 220 20.34 -20.96 -4.02
N ILE A 221 19.74 -21.56 -5.05
CA ILE A 221 20.41 -22.04 -6.28
C ILE A 221 19.64 -21.60 -7.52
N GLU A 222 20.24 -21.67 -8.70
CA GLU A 222 19.54 -21.32 -9.94
C GLU A 222 18.68 -22.49 -10.46
N ALA A 223 17.61 -22.19 -11.20
CA ALA A 223 16.69 -23.20 -11.73
C ALA A 223 17.38 -24.25 -12.64
N ASP A 224 18.47 -23.88 -13.32
CA ASP A 224 19.25 -24.79 -14.17
C ASP A 224 20.12 -25.78 -13.36
N GLN A 225 20.23 -25.60 -12.04
CA GLN A 225 20.90 -26.51 -11.12
C GLN A 225 20.00 -27.63 -10.60
N ILE A 226 18.69 -27.54 -10.86
CA ILE A 226 17.65 -28.44 -10.38
C ILE A 226 17.20 -29.34 -11.54
N ALA A 227 17.32 -30.65 -11.36
CA ALA A 227 16.82 -31.63 -12.31
C ALA A 227 15.88 -32.62 -11.62
N PHE A 228 14.78 -32.98 -12.31
CA PHE A 228 13.84 -34.00 -11.86
C PHE A 228 13.93 -35.25 -12.73
N GLU A 229 14.06 -36.39 -12.08
CA GLU A 229 14.05 -37.72 -12.70
C GLU A 229 12.84 -38.50 -12.19
N LYS A 230 11.96 -38.94 -13.10
CA LYS A 230 10.83 -39.80 -12.76
C LYS A 230 11.30 -41.23 -12.65
N VAL A 231 11.30 -41.79 -11.44
CA VAL A 231 11.73 -43.16 -11.20
C VAL A 231 10.58 -44.10 -11.51
N VAL A 232 10.61 -44.72 -12.70
CA VAL A 232 9.70 -45.84 -13.02
C VAL A 232 10.26 -47.09 -12.35
N ALA A 233 9.54 -47.62 -11.36
CA ALA A 233 9.93 -48.85 -10.68
C ALA A 233 9.84 -50.05 -11.65
N ALA A 234 10.98 -50.64 -12.00
CA ALA A 234 11.10 -51.95 -12.64
C ALA A 234 12.44 -52.62 -12.25
N PRO A 235 12.51 -53.96 -12.24
CA PRO A 235 13.12 -54.71 -11.14
C PRO A 235 14.64 -54.83 -11.18
N VAL A 236 15.18 -55.08 -9.99
CA VAL A 236 16.57 -55.44 -9.66
C VAL A 236 17.20 -56.39 -10.69
N GLU A 237 18.27 -55.96 -11.37
CA GLU A 237 19.34 -56.85 -11.81
C GLU A 237 20.69 -56.12 -11.94
N LYS A 238 21.76 -56.88 -11.71
CA LYS A 238 23.10 -56.45 -11.31
C LYS A 238 23.99 -55.94 -12.46
N ALA A 239 24.89 -55.02 -12.07
CA ALA A 239 26.32 -54.96 -12.37
C ALA A 239 26.85 -54.39 -13.71
N GLN A 240 27.81 -53.47 -13.51
CA GLN A 240 29.10 -53.26 -14.22
C GLN A 240 29.26 -52.15 -15.29
N GLU A 241 30.00 -51.12 -14.85
CA GLU A 241 31.31 -50.63 -15.36
C GLU A 241 31.47 -49.89 -16.71
N GLU A 242 32.37 -48.90 -16.63
CA GLU A 242 33.25 -48.33 -17.68
C GLU A 242 32.66 -47.27 -18.64
N THR A 243 32.92 -45.97 -18.44
CA THR A 243 34.11 -45.12 -18.76
C THR A 243 34.05 -44.43 -20.13
N GLU A 244 34.48 -43.16 -20.10
CA GLU A 244 35.38 -42.51 -21.09
C GLU A 244 34.83 -41.34 -21.95
N VAL A 245 35.16 -40.12 -21.49
CA VAL A 245 35.85 -38.99 -22.17
C VAL A 245 35.23 -38.31 -23.42
N ALA A 246 34.88 -37.02 -23.23
CA ALA A 246 35.34 -35.78 -23.94
C ALA A 246 35.58 -35.78 -25.49
N PRO A 247 35.67 -34.62 -26.22
CA PRO A 247 36.04 -33.30 -25.69
C PRO A 247 35.41 -32.03 -26.34
N VAL A 248 35.79 -30.93 -25.70
CA VAL A 248 35.62 -29.50 -25.97
C VAL A 248 36.50 -28.99 -27.13
N ALA A 249 36.04 -27.97 -27.87
CA ALA A 249 36.90 -26.96 -28.52
C ALA A 249 36.15 -25.61 -28.73
N PRO A 250 36.74 -24.45 -28.36
CA PRO A 250 36.17 -23.11 -28.58
C PRO A 250 37.08 -22.27 -29.54
N PRO A 251 36.97 -20.92 -29.69
CA PRO A 251 36.72 -20.27 -30.99
C PRO A 251 37.84 -19.33 -31.46
N ALA A 252 37.79 -18.84 -32.72
CA ALA A 252 38.65 -17.72 -33.16
C ALA A 252 38.05 -16.84 -34.28
N VAL A 253 37.75 -15.61 -33.86
CA VAL A 253 37.74 -14.28 -34.48
C VAL A 253 38.37 -14.10 -35.87
N VAL A 254 37.67 -13.46 -36.82
CA VAL A 254 38.22 -12.44 -37.74
C VAL A 254 37.11 -11.48 -38.25
N ALA A 255 37.28 -10.18 -38.03
CA ALA A 255 36.74 -9.07 -38.84
C ALA A 255 37.96 -8.38 -39.53
N PRO A 256 37.86 -7.49 -40.55
CA PRO A 256 36.74 -6.59 -40.89
C PRO A 256 36.53 -6.32 -42.41
N ALA A 257 35.45 -5.60 -42.78
CA ALA A 257 35.47 -4.48 -43.75
C ALA A 257 34.04 -4.02 -44.10
N ALA A 258 33.84 -2.70 -44.05
CA ALA A 258 32.60 -2.02 -44.43
C ALA A 258 32.55 -1.67 -45.92
N LYS A 259 31.36 -1.73 -46.54
CA LYS A 259 30.77 -0.61 -47.30
C LYS A 259 29.31 -0.88 -47.73
N SER A 260 28.55 0.21 -47.60
CA SER A 260 27.14 0.50 -47.88
C SER A 260 26.62 0.11 -49.27
N ALA A 261 25.37 -0.38 -49.35
CA ALA A 261 24.19 0.36 -49.86
C ALA A 261 23.07 -0.58 -50.34
N ALA A 262 21.87 -0.50 -49.74
CA ALA A 262 20.56 -0.42 -50.40
C ALA A 262 19.42 -0.60 -49.38
N HIS A 263 18.44 0.30 -49.47
CA HIS A 263 17.22 0.39 -48.66
C HIS A 263 16.29 -0.81 -48.82
N GLU A 264 15.58 -1.16 -47.74
CA GLU A 264 14.11 -1.28 -47.75
C GLU A 264 13.54 -1.16 -46.31
N HIS A 265 12.50 -0.35 -46.18
CA HIS A 265 11.87 0.05 -44.92
C HIS A 265 10.89 -1.03 -44.42
N HIS A 266 11.04 -1.46 -43.17
CA HIS A 266 9.91 -1.85 -42.32
C HIS A 266 10.12 -1.36 -40.89
N ALA A 267 9.07 -0.72 -40.38
CA ALA A 267 8.99 -0.03 -39.10
C ALA A 267 9.13 -0.98 -37.90
N GLY A 268 9.90 -0.56 -36.90
CA GLY A 268 10.09 -1.27 -35.63
C GLY A 268 10.57 -0.33 -34.54
N ARG A 269 9.60 0.11 -33.74
CA ARG A 269 9.64 0.80 -32.43
C ARG A 269 11.04 1.04 -31.81
N GLU A 270 11.33 2.32 -31.60
CA GLU A 270 12.34 2.80 -30.65
C GLU A 270 12.00 2.31 -29.23
N LYS A 271 12.98 1.69 -28.56
CA LYS A 271 12.93 1.44 -27.11
C LYS A 271 13.24 2.76 -26.39
N PRO A 272 12.48 3.15 -25.36
CA PRO A 272 12.81 4.32 -24.56
C PRO A 272 14.09 4.06 -23.77
N ALA A 273 14.86 5.13 -23.58
CA ALA A 273 16.07 5.15 -22.79
C ALA A 273 15.78 4.71 -21.35
N ARG A 274 16.65 3.86 -20.79
CA ARG A 274 16.65 3.52 -19.36
C ARG A 274 16.62 4.80 -18.53
N GLU A 275 15.52 5.00 -17.83
CA GLU A 275 15.43 5.94 -16.73
C GLU A 275 16.50 5.59 -15.71
N ARG A 276 17.19 6.62 -15.20
CA ARG A 276 18.13 6.47 -14.11
C ARG A 276 17.33 6.03 -12.90
N GLU A 277 17.60 4.83 -12.39
CA GLU A 277 17.09 4.38 -11.10
C GLU A 277 17.39 5.46 -10.05
N SER A 278 16.36 6.20 -9.65
CA SER A 278 16.41 7.05 -8.48
C SER A 278 16.50 6.12 -7.28
N THR A 279 17.72 5.91 -6.77
CA THR A 279 17.94 5.23 -5.50
C THR A 279 17.28 6.05 -4.39
N SER A 280 16.08 5.68 -3.99
CA SER A 280 15.38 6.27 -2.84
C SER A 280 15.92 5.66 -1.54
N ILE A 281 15.98 6.48 -0.49
CA ILE A 281 16.38 6.06 0.85
C ILE A 281 15.22 6.41 1.78
N ARG A 282 14.60 5.39 2.37
CA ARG A 282 13.61 5.58 3.43
C ARG A 282 14.32 5.99 4.72
N VAL A 283 13.83 7.04 5.37
CA VAL A 283 14.41 7.60 6.60
C VAL A 283 13.28 7.81 7.61
N ALA A 284 13.52 7.42 8.86
CA ALA A 284 12.57 7.62 9.96
C ALA A 284 12.23 9.11 10.15
N VAL A 285 10.94 9.39 10.42
CA VAL A 285 10.38 10.75 10.50
C VAL A 285 11.09 11.59 11.56
N GLU A 286 11.44 10.99 12.70
CA GLU A 286 12.08 11.66 13.84
C GLU A 286 13.46 12.24 13.46
N LYS A 287 14.19 11.59 12.55
CA LYS A 287 15.49 12.08 12.09
C LYS A 287 15.32 13.35 11.24
N VAL A 288 14.27 13.40 10.43
CA VAL A 288 13.94 14.58 9.63
C VAL A 288 13.46 15.72 10.55
N ASP A 289 12.66 15.41 11.58
CA ASP A 289 12.25 16.41 12.59
C ASP A 289 13.44 16.98 13.36
N GLN A 290 14.39 16.14 13.76
CA GLN A 290 15.62 16.58 14.41
C GLN A 290 16.43 17.52 13.50
N LEU A 291 16.54 17.21 12.20
CA LEU A 291 17.20 18.10 11.25
C LEU A 291 16.51 19.46 11.15
N ILE A 292 15.19 19.52 11.14
CA ILE A 292 14.43 20.78 11.12
C ILE A 292 14.68 21.58 12.41
N ASN A 293 14.67 20.93 13.56
CA ASN A 293 14.96 21.60 14.84
C ASN A 293 16.37 22.19 14.85
N LEU A 294 17.38 21.44 14.38
CA LEU A 294 18.75 21.90 14.28
C LEU A 294 18.90 23.07 13.29
N VAL A 295 18.23 23.01 12.14
CA VAL A 295 18.20 24.12 11.18
C VAL A 295 17.50 25.35 11.79
N GLY A 296 16.41 25.14 12.54
CA GLY A 296 15.72 26.21 13.27
C GLY A 296 16.64 26.89 14.30
N GLU A 297 17.37 26.12 15.11
CA GLU A 297 18.37 26.64 16.04
C GLU A 297 19.51 27.38 15.32
N LEU A 298 19.93 26.89 14.16
CA LEU A 298 20.94 27.54 13.32
C LEU A 298 20.43 28.91 12.83
N VAL A 299 19.19 29.00 12.35
CA VAL A 299 18.58 30.26 11.89
C VAL A 299 18.44 31.27 13.05
N ILE A 300 18.07 30.80 14.25
CA ILE A 300 18.03 31.65 15.46
C ILE A 300 19.42 32.17 15.79
N THR A 301 20.43 31.29 15.83
CA THR A 301 21.82 31.65 16.12
C THR A 301 22.38 32.64 15.11
N GLN A 302 22.08 32.43 13.84
CA GLN A 302 22.49 33.31 12.75
C GLN A 302 21.79 34.67 12.82
N SER A 303 20.51 34.72 13.19
CA SER A 303 19.77 35.97 13.41
C SER A 303 20.37 36.77 14.58
N MET A 304 20.75 36.10 15.67
CA MET A 304 21.48 36.73 16.78
C MET A 304 22.85 37.28 16.34
N LEU A 305 23.60 36.52 15.53
CA LEU A 305 24.88 36.98 14.98
C LEU A 305 24.72 38.17 14.04
N ALA A 306 23.72 38.14 13.16
CA ALA A 306 23.42 39.23 12.24
C ALA A 306 23.05 40.51 13.00
N GLN A 307 22.23 40.41 14.05
CA GLN A 307 21.87 41.55 14.90
C GLN A 307 23.12 42.18 15.54
N ARG A 308 24.00 41.36 16.15
CA ARG A 308 25.25 41.86 16.74
C ARG A 308 26.23 42.39 15.69
N SER A 309 26.27 41.79 14.50
CA SER A 309 27.10 42.26 13.40
C SER A 309 26.63 43.61 12.87
N ASN A 310 25.33 43.91 12.94
CA ASN A 310 24.77 45.21 12.54
C ASN A 310 25.11 46.34 13.53
N GLU A 311 25.54 46.01 14.75
CA GLU A 311 26.04 46.99 15.74
C GLU A 311 27.50 47.39 15.49
N LEU A 312 28.21 46.66 14.63
CA LEU A 312 29.61 46.93 14.29
C LEU A 312 29.73 48.01 13.21
N ASP A 313 30.81 48.80 13.27
CA ASP A 313 31.10 49.82 12.27
C ASP A 313 31.36 49.17 10.88
N PRO A 314 30.51 49.44 9.87
CA PRO A 314 30.64 48.83 8.55
C PRO A 314 31.96 49.15 7.84
N VAL A 315 32.60 50.28 8.16
CA VAL A 315 33.85 50.71 7.52
C VAL A 315 35.02 49.85 7.97
N ASN A 316 35.02 49.43 9.23
CA ASN A 316 36.10 48.64 9.83
C ASN A 316 35.86 47.12 9.73
N HIS A 317 34.63 46.69 9.45
CA HIS A 317 34.22 45.28 9.50
C HIS A 317 33.48 44.77 8.25
N GLY A 318 33.70 45.39 7.08
CA GLY A 318 33.03 45.04 5.82
C GLY A 318 33.16 43.56 5.41
N ASP A 319 34.32 42.93 5.63
CA ASP A 319 34.54 41.50 5.31
C ASP A 319 33.68 40.57 6.19
N LEU A 320 33.52 40.92 7.48
CA LEU A 320 32.67 40.18 8.41
C LEU A 320 31.20 40.28 8.02
N ILE A 321 30.72 41.48 7.70
CA ILE A 321 29.33 41.72 7.26
C ILE A 321 29.05 40.93 5.97
N THR A 322 30.00 40.93 5.02
CA THR A 322 29.87 40.17 3.78
C THR A 322 29.81 38.66 4.05
N SER A 323 30.65 38.16 4.94
CA SER A 323 30.66 36.75 5.37
C SER A 323 29.36 36.35 6.07
N MET A 324 28.77 37.25 6.88
CA MET A 324 27.46 37.05 7.50
C MET A 324 26.32 36.99 6.48
N GLY A 325 26.35 37.84 5.47
CA GLY A 325 25.40 37.77 4.37
C GLY A 325 25.50 36.47 3.56
N GLN A 326 26.71 35.92 3.38
CA GLN A 326 26.90 34.60 2.77
C GLN A 326 26.35 33.48 3.66
N LEU A 327 26.64 33.50 4.97
CA LEU A 327 26.10 32.53 5.91
C LEU A 327 24.57 32.54 5.92
N GLN A 328 23.95 33.72 5.86
CA GLN A 328 22.50 33.87 5.80
C GLN A 328 21.87 33.24 4.56
N ARG A 329 22.49 33.42 3.39
CA ARG A 329 22.02 32.78 2.16
C ARG A 329 22.17 31.27 2.24
N ASN A 330 23.34 30.77 2.62
CA ASN A 330 23.58 29.33 2.73
C ASN A 330 22.65 28.65 3.76
N ALA A 331 22.34 29.32 4.87
CA ALA A 331 21.40 28.82 5.87
C ALA A 331 19.97 28.75 5.32
N ARG A 332 19.55 29.74 4.52
CA ARG A 332 18.25 29.72 3.84
C ARG A 332 18.18 28.60 2.80
N ASP A 333 19.22 28.44 1.97
CA ASP A 333 19.29 27.38 0.97
C ASP A 333 19.26 25.99 1.64
N LEU A 334 19.92 25.85 2.79
CA LEU A 334 19.87 24.64 3.61
C LEU A 334 18.47 24.41 4.18
N GLN A 335 17.80 25.45 4.67
CA GLN A 335 16.43 25.34 5.17
C GLN A 335 15.46 24.91 4.06
N GLU A 336 15.53 25.54 2.89
CA GLU A 336 14.70 25.18 1.73
C GLU A 336 14.99 23.73 1.29
N SER A 337 16.26 23.32 1.28
CA SER A 337 16.64 21.93 0.96
C SER A 337 16.10 20.93 1.99
N VAL A 338 16.22 21.21 3.29
CA VAL A 338 15.71 20.32 4.34
C VAL A 338 14.18 20.22 4.30
N MET A 339 13.49 21.34 4.03
CA MET A 339 12.03 21.32 3.83
C MET A 339 11.65 20.46 2.62
N SER A 340 12.41 20.53 1.52
CA SER A 340 12.16 19.73 0.31
C SER A 340 12.21 18.21 0.55
N ILE A 341 13.03 17.73 1.50
CA ILE A 341 13.14 16.31 1.85
C ILE A 341 11.84 15.75 2.44
N ARG A 342 11.01 16.59 3.06
CA ARG A 342 9.73 16.22 3.68
C ARG A 342 8.53 16.39 2.75
N MET A 343 8.73 16.98 1.58
CA MET A 343 7.65 17.24 0.64
C MET A 343 7.06 15.92 0.14
N MET A 344 5.75 15.78 0.23
CA MET A 344 5.01 14.67 -0.33
C MET A 344 3.92 15.18 -1.28
N PRO A 345 3.62 14.47 -2.37
CA PRO A 345 2.52 14.79 -3.26
C PRO A 345 1.17 14.95 -2.53
N MET A 346 0.36 15.90 -2.98
CA MET A 346 -1.02 16.09 -2.48
C MET A 346 -1.94 14.91 -2.86
N GLU A 347 -1.52 14.07 -3.81
CA GLU A 347 -2.18 12.83 -4.21
C GLU A 347 -2.52 11.92 -3.02
N TYR A 348 -1.65 11.82 -2.00
CA TYR A 348 -1.91 11.05 -0.78
C TYR A 348 -3.16 11.51 -0.01
N VAL A 349 -3.50 12.79 -0.11
CA VAL A 349 -4.70 13.37 0.50
C VAL A 349 -5.88 13.25 -0.46
N PHE A 350 -5.67 13.59 -1.73
CA PHE A 350 -6.72 13.61 -2.75
C PHE A 350 -7.28 12.24 -3.11
N SER A 351 -6.47 11.17 -3.03
CA SER A 351 -6.89 9.79 -3.32
C SER A 351 -8.06 9.29 -2.45
N ARG A 352 -8.22 9.83 -1.23
CA ARG A 352 -9.26 9.43 -0.27
C ARG A 352 -10.62 10.06 -0.56
N PHE A 353 -10.66 11.21 -1.25
CA PHE A 353 -11.88 11.98 -1.46
C PHE A 353 -12.88 11.38 -2.46
N PRO A 354 -12.48 10.71 -3.57
CA PRO A 354 -13.42 10.10 -4.50
C PRO A 354 -14.42 9.14 -3.83
N ARG A 355 -13.94 8.27 -2.93
CA ARG A 355 -14.80 7.34 -2.18
C ARG A 355 -15.71 8.11 -1.21
N LEU A 356 -15.13 8.97 -0.38
CA LEU A 356 -15.88 9.79 0.59
C LEU A 356 -17.01 10.60 -0.07
N VAL A 357 -16.71 11.24 -1.20
CA VAL A 357 -17.68 12.04 -1.96
C VAL A 357 -18.78 11.16 -2.53
N ARG A 358 -18.45 9.99 -3.10
CA ARG A 358 -19.44 9.04 -3.64
C ARG A 358 -20.38 8.53 -2.55
N ASP A 359 -19.84 8.12 -1.40
CA ASP A 359 -20.60 7.55 -0.29
C ASP A 359 -21.53 8.60 0.33
N LEU A 360 -21.01 9.81 0.59
CA LEU A 360 -21.79 10.89 1.17
C LEU A 360 -22.85 11.43 0.19
N ALA A 361 -22.51 11.57 -1.10
CA ALA A 361 -23.49 11.93 -2.13
C ALA A 361 -24.61 10.89 -2.22
N GLY A 362 -24.28 9.60 -2.17
CA GLY A 362 -25.26 8.50 -2.12
C GLY A 362 -26.18 8.58 -0.91
N LYS A 363 -25.60 8.77 0.29
CA LYS A 363 -26.36 8.93 1.56
C LYS A 363 -27.32 10.12 1.53
N LEU A 364 -26.91 11.22 0.89
CA LEU A 364 -27.70 12.44 0.77
C LEU A 364 -28.64 12.45 -0.45
N GLY A 365 -28.59 11.43 -1.31
CA GLY A 365 -29.40 11.36 -2.53
C GLY A 365 -29.03 12.41 -3.59
N LYS A 366 -27.77 12.86 -3.60
CA LYS A 366 -27.25 13.86 -4.54
C LYS A 366 -26.38 13.20 -5.61
N GLN A 367 -26.34 13.80 -6.80
CA GLN A 367 -25.45 13.37 -7.88
C GLN A 367 -24.31 14.37 -8.00
N VAL A 368 -23.07 13.93 -7.78
CA VAL A 368 -21.90 14.80 -7.73
C VAL A 368 -20.74 14.17 -8.48
N GLU A 369 -20.08 14.98 -9.31
CA GLU A 369 -18.81 14.66 -9.96
C GLU A 369 -17.67 15.37 -9.22
N LEU A 370 -16.59 14.65 -8.95
CA LEU A 370 -15.40 15.17 -8.28
C LEU A 370 -14.28 15.40 -9.28
N THR A 371 -13.76 16.63 -9.34
CA THR A 371 -12.58 16.97 -10.15
C THR A 371 -11.39 17.28 -9.23
N LEU A 372 -10.27 16.60 -9.46
CA LEU A 372 -9.02 16.82 -8.72
C LEU A 372 -8.02 17.52 -9.65
N VAL A 373 -7.45 18.65 -9.20
CA VAL A 373 -6.46 19.41 -9.96
C VAL A 373 -5.21 19.60 -9.10
N GLY A 374 -4.04 19.31 -9.67
CA GLY A 374 -2.77 19.49 -8.97
C GLY A 374 -2.43 18.40 -7.95
N SER A 375 -2.88 17.16 -8.15
CA SER A 375 -2.50 16.04 -7.27
C SER A 375 -0.98 15.86 -7.10
N SER A 376 -0.20 16.24 -8.12
CA SER A 376 1.27 16.18 -8.08
C SER A 376 1.92 17.35 -7.34
N THR A 377 1.18 18.34 -6.83
CA THR A 377 1.79 19.42 -6.05
C THR A 377 2.30 18.89 -4.73
N GLU A 378 3.54 19.20 -4.38
CA GLU A 378 4.14 18.71 -3.15
C GLU A 378 3.85 19.64 -1.98
N LEU A 379 3.60 19.06 -0.81
CA LEU A 379 3.28 19.75 0.45
C LEU A 379 3.99 19.02 1.61
N ASP A 380 4.26 19.74 2.69
CA ASP A 380 4.93 19.18 3.87
C ASP A 380 4.11 18.04 4.51
N LYS A 381 4.72 16.89 4.80
CA LYS A 381 4.03 15.76 5.46
C LYS A 381 3.21 16.16 6.71
N SER A 382 3.74 17.04 7.57
CA SER A 382 3.03 17.46 8.78
C SER A 382 1.82 18.36 8.47
N LEU A 383 1.86 19.09 7.35
CA LEU A 383 0.71 19.83 6.87
C LEU A 383 -0.31 18.90 6.20
N ILE A 384 0.12 17.85 5.50
CA ILE A 384 -0.76 16.81 4.94
C ILE A 384 -1.62 16.20 6.05
N GLU A 385 -1.01 15.75 7.15
CA GLU A 385 -1.75 15.11 8.24
C GLU A 385 -2.77 16.07 8.89
N ARG A 386 -2.44 17.35 8.99
CA ARG A 386 -3.29 18.37 9.61
C ARG A 386 -4.37 18.95 8.70
N ILE A 387 -4.22 18.84 7.38
CA ILE A 387 -5.15 19.43 6.41
C ILE A 387 -6.30 18.47 6.05
N ILE A 388 -6.16 17.18 6.35
CA ILE A 388 -7.18 16.15 6.08
C ILE A 388 -8.52 16.49 6.73
N ASP A 389 -8.55 16.75 8.05
CA ASP A 389 -9.82 17.01 8.75
C ASP A 389 -10.51 18.31 8.26
N PRO A 390 -9.80 19.46 8.13
CA PRO A 390 -10.39 20.66 7.55
C PRO A 390 -10.93 20.48 6.14
N LEU A 391 -10.20 19.77 5.26
CA LEU A 391 -10.67 19.51 3.89
C LEU A 391 -11.88 18.57 3.87
N THR A 392 -11.87 17.53 4.70
CA THR A 392 -13.01 16.63 4.90
C THR A 392 -14.25 17.41 5.30
N HIS A 393 -14.10 18.35 6.24
CA HIS A 393 -15.20 19.21 6.66
C HIS A 393 -15.68 20.16 5.55
N LEU A 394 -14.78 20.76 4.77
CA LEU A 394 -15.17 21.61 3.63
C LEU A 394 -15.92 20.81 2.55
N VAL A 395 -15.42 19.62 2.20
CA VAL A 395 -16.08 18.71 1.25
C VAL A 395 -17.46 18.29 1.77
N ARG A 396 -17.57 17.93 3.05
CA ARG A 396 -18.86 17.62 3.68
C ARG A 396 -19.81 18.81 3.58
N ASN A 397 -19.36 20.03 3.89
CA ASN A 397 -20.20 21.23 3.78
C ASN A 397 -20.68 21.50 2.35
N SER A 398 -19.82 21.33 1.35
CA SER A 398 -20.21 21.42 -0.05
C SER A 398 -21.25 20.35 -0.41
N LEU A 399 -21.12 19.13 0.11
CA LEU A 399 -22.07 18.05 -0.17
C LEU A 399 -23.39 18.17 0.61
N ASP A 400 -23.39 18.60 1.86
CA ASP A 400 -24.58 18.73 2.71
C ASP A 400 -25.39 20.00 2.37
N HIS A 401 -24.70 21.13 2.27
CA HIS A 401 -25.32 22.45 2.22
C HIS A 401 -25.06 23.21 0.91
N GLY A 402 -23.92 22.99 0.26
CA GLY A 402 -23.57 23.65 -1.00
C GLY A 402 -24.43 23.14 -2.17
N ILE A 403 -24.21 21.89 -2.56
CA ILE A 403 -24.84 21.26 -3.72
C ILE A 403 -26.31 20.94 -3.40
N GLU A 404 -27.22 21.46 -4.22
CA GLU A 404 -28.66 21.27 -4.06
C GLU A 404 -29.11 19.89 -4.57
N MET A 405 -30.33 19.48 -4.21
CA MET A 405 -30.92 18.23 -4.74
C MET A 405 -31.08 18.28 -6.28
N PRO A 406 -30.98 17.13 -6.98
CA PRO A 406 -31.09 17.07 -8.44
C PRO A 406 -32.31 17.80 -9.01
N GLU A 407 -33.46 17.68 -8.36
CA GLU A 407 -34.71 18.35 -8.74
C GLU A 407 -34.61 19.88 -8.65
N LYS A 408 -34.10 20.39 -7.52
CA LYS A 408 -33.89 21.84 -7.31
C LYS A 408 -32.87 22.43 -8.27
N ARG A 409 -31.82 21.67 -8.60
CA ARG A 409 -30.81 22.08 -9.60
C ARG A 409 -31.45 22.23 -10.98
N LEU A 410 -32.29 21.29 -11.38
CA LEU A 410 -33.01 21.35 -12.65
C LEU A 410 -33.98 22.54 -12.69
N GLU A 411 -34.70 22.82 -11.59
CA GLU A 411 -35.56 24.01 -11.47
C GLU A 411 -34.79 25.33 -11.57
N ALA A 412 -33.57 25.37 -11.01
CA ALA A 412 -32.66 26.50 -11.11
C ALA A 412 -31.96 26.60 -12.49
N GLY A 413 -32.22 25.68 -13.41
CA GLY A 413 -31.59 25.64 -14.74
C GLY A 413 -30.12 25.20 -14.73
N LYS A 414 -29.66 24.57 -13.65
CA LYS A 414 -28.31 24.01 -13.50
C LYS A 414 -28.27 22.55 -13.98
N ASN A 415 -27.07 22.03 -14.18
CA ASN A 415 -26.88 20.60 -14.45
C ASN A 415 -27.36 19.77 -13.25
N VAL A 416 -28.00 18.63 -13.53
CA VAL A 416 -28.51 17.69 -12.52
C VAL A 416 -27.37 17.13 -11.67
N VAL A 417 -26.22 16.88 -12.29
CA VAL A 417 -24.97 16.51 -11.61
C VAL A 417 -24.28 17.79 -11.12
N GLY A 418 -24.02 17.87 -9.81
CA GLY A 418 -23.21 18.93 -9.20
C GLY A 418 -21.73 18.69 -9.43
N ASN A 419 -20.94 19.76 -9.46
CA ASN A 419 -19.49 19.67 -9.62
C ASN A 419 -18.80 20.14 -8.35
N LEU A 420 -17.89 19.31 -7.83
CA LEU A 420 -17.00 19.63 -6.72
C LEU A 420 -15.56 19.54 -7.21
N ILE A 421 -14.80 20.62 -7.06
CA ILE A 421 -13.42 20.72 -7.51
C ILE A 421 -12.52 20.92 -6.29
N LEU A 422 -11.54 20.04 -6.12
CA LEU A 422 -10.42 20.26 -5.20
C LEU A 422 -9.19 20.57 -6.05
N SER A 423 -8.57 21.72 -5.80
CA SER A 423 -7.36 22.13 -6.49
C SER A 423 -6.25 22.46 -5.50
N ALA A 424 -5.02 22.15 -5.89
CA ALA A 424 -3.81 22.56 -5.18
C ALA A 424 -2.81 23.15 -6.18
N GLU A 425 -2.27 24.33 -5.88
CA GLU A 425 -1.27 25.01 -6.70
C GLU A 425 -0.22 25.73 -5.86
N HIS A 426 1.03 25.79 -6.33
CA HIS A 426 2.08 26.60 -5.73
C HIS A 426 1.97 28.06 -6.19
N GLN A 427 1.70 28.98 -5.27
CA GLN A 427 1.58 30.41 -5.54
C GLN A 427 2.46 31.24 -4.60
N GLY A 428 3.56 31.79 -5.14
CA GLY A 428 4.37 32.79 -4.44
C GLY A 428 5.04 32.28 -3.16
N GLY A 429 5.45 31.01 -3.11
CA GLY A 429 6.02 30.38 -1.91
C GLY A 429 4.98 29.89 -0.90
N ASN A 430 3.70 30.02 -1.22
CA ASN A 430 2.60 29.37 -0.49
C ASN A 430 2.00 28.27 -1.35
N ILE A 431 1.26 27.38 -0.71
CA ILE A 431 0.39 26.42 -1.39
C ILE A 431 -1.03 26.94 -1.26
N CYS A 432 -1.68 27.16 -2.39
CA CYS A 432 -3.08 27.51 -2.49
C CYS A 432 -3.88 26.22 -2.66
N ILE A 433 -4.74 25.90 -1.69
CA ILE A 433 -5.67 24.77 -1.76
C ILE A 433 -7.07 25.36 -1.86
N GLU A 434 -7.78 25.07 -2.93
CA GLU A 434 -9.12 25.59 -3.17
C GLU A 434 -10.14 24.44 -3.24
N VAL A 435 -11.25 24.62 -2.53
CA VAL A 435 -12.43 23.75 -2.61
C VAL A 435 -13.55 24.57 -3.22
N THR A 436 -14.00 24.17 -4.41
CA THR A 436 -15.00 24.91 -5.18
C THR A 436 -16.19 24.01 -5.50
N ASP A 437 -17.40 24.47 -5.23
CA ASP A 437 -18.64 23.82 -5.67
C ASP A 437 -19.51 24.75 -6.51
N ASP A 438 -20.38 24.16 -7.33
CA ASP A 438 -21.36 24.88 -8.15
C ASP A 438 -22.76 24.93 -7.51
N GLY A 439 -22.80 24.95 -6.18
CA GLY A 439 -24.00 24.86 -5.36
C GLY A 439 -24.85 26.14 -5.31
N ALA A 440 -25.66 26.25 -4.27
CA ALA A 440 -26.52 27.41 -4.02
C ALA A 440 -25.75 28.68 -3.59
N GLY A 441 -24.47 28.51 -3.20
CA GLY A 441 -23.68 29.54 -2.57
C GLY A 441 -24.15 29.90 -1.15
N LEU A 442 -23.43 30.81 -0.52
CA LEU A 442 -23.74 31.27 0.83
C LEU A 442 -24.91 32.26 0.83
N ASN A 443 -25.98 31.92 1.54
CA ASN A 443 -27.13 32.81 1.65
C ASN A 443 -26.84 33.96 2.63
N ARG A 444 -26.51 35.12 2.06
CA ARG A 444 -26.18 36.36 2.77
C ARG A 444 -27.23 36.76 3.81
N GLU A 445 -28.51 36.71 3.46
CA GLU A 445 -29.59 37.11 4.38
C GLU A 445 -29.68 36.18 5.60
N ARG A 446 -29.49 34.88 5.40
CA ARG A 446 -29.48 33.89 6.50
C ARG A 446 -28.28 34.10 7.43
N ILE A 447 -27.10 34.41 6.88
CA ILE A 447 -25.89 34.68 7.67
C ILE A 447 -26.10 35.93 8.54
N LEU A 448 -26.58 37.02 7.95
CA LEU A 448 -26.86 38.27 8.67
C LEU A 448 -27.92 38.07 9.77
N ALA A 449 -29.02 37.38 9.46
CA ALA A 449 -30.07 37.10 10.43
C ALA A 449 -29.56 36.25 11.61
N LYS A 450 -28.72 35.25 11.35
CA LYS A 450 -28.12 34.41 12.40
C LYS A 450 -27.13 35.20 13.25
N ALA A 451 -26.29 36.03 12.62
CA ALA A 451 -25.35 36.89 13.31
C ALA A 451 -26.05 37.91 14.24
N MET A 452 -27.16 38.51 13.78
CA MET A 452 -28.00 39.37 14.62
C MET A 452 -28.59 38.62 15.81
N SER A 453 -29.06 37.38 15.60
CA SER A 453 -29.64 36.57 16.69
C SER A 453 -28.63 36.19 17.78
N GLN A 454 -27.34 36.06 17.41
CA GLN A 454 -26.25 35.77 18.34
C GLN A 454 -25.64 37.03 18.98
N GLY A 455 -26.22 38.21 18.70
CA GLY A 455 -25.76 39.49 19.28
C GLY A 455 -24.46 40.01 18.68
N MET A 456 -24.06 39.54 17.50
CA MET A 456 -22.89 40.05 16.79
C MET A 456 -23.18 41.44 16.23
N ALA A 457 -22.13 42.27 16.08
CA ALA A 457 -22.25 43.61 15.52
C ALA A 457 -22.43 43.54 14.00
N VAL A 458 -23.68 43.41 13.55
CA VAL A 458 -24.05 43.37 12.13
C VAL A 458 -24.49 44.76 11.66
N ASN A 459 -24.07 45.18 10.47
CA ASN A 459 -24.57 46.40 9.83
C ASN A 459 -25.06 46.10 8.40
N GLU A 460 -26.00 46.91 7.88
CA GLU A 460 -26.58 46.68 6.54
C GLU A 460 -25.59 46.94 5.39
N ASN A 461 -24.48 47.63 5.67
CA ASN A 461 -23.49 48.04 4.69
C ASN A 461 -22.26 47.10 4.63
N MET A 462 -22.28 45.95 5.31
CA MET A 462 -21.16 45.03 5.30
C MET A 462 -20.88 44.57 3.86
N THR A 463 -19.63 44.51 3.46
CA THR A 463 -19.21 43.91 2.18
C THR A 463 -19.43 42.39 2.20
N ASP A 464 -19.40 41.73 1.03
CA ASP A 464 -19.52 40.26 0.97
C ASP A 464 -18.38 39.57 1.72
N ASP A 465 -17.17 40.13 1.66
CA ASP A 465 -16.01 39.63 2.41
C ASP A 465 -16.21 39.71 3.93
N GLU A 466 -16.73 40.84 4.42
CA GLU A 466 -17.04 41.01 5.84
C GLU A 466 -18.14 40.05 6.32
N VAL A 467 -19.14 39.77 5.46
CA VAL A 467 -20.18 38.77 5.77
C VAL A 467 -19.62 37.36 5.74
N GLY A 468 -18.74 37.03 4.80
CA GLY A 468 -18.05 35.75 4.74
C GLY A 468 -17.19 35.49 5.99
N MET A 469 -16.52 36.52 6.51
CA MET A 469 -15.73 36.41 7.74
C MET A 469 -16.54 36.05 8.99
N LEU A 470 -17.85 36.35 9.01
CA LEU A 470 -18.72 35.95 10.12
C LEU A 470 -18.84 34.44 10.27
N ILE A 471 -18.63 33.67 9.19
CA ILE A 471 -18.73 32.20 9.21
C ILE A 471 -17.64 31.58 10.08
N PHE A 472 -16.50 32.25 10.25
CA PHE A 472 -15.41 31.79 11.10
C PHE A 472 -15.56 32.20 12.57
N ALA A 473 -16.64 32.90 12.94
CA ALA A 473 -16.84 33.30 14.32
C ALA A 473 -17.15 32.09 15.23
N PRO A 474 -16.59 32.02 16.45
CA PRO A 474 -16.84 30.91 17.36
C PRO A 474 -18.32 30.82 17.72
N GLY A 475 -18.91 29.63 17.58
CA GLY A 475 -20.34 29.40 17.79
C GLY A 475 -21.24 29.74 16.59
N PHE A 476 -20.64 30.17 15.47
CA PHE A 476 -21.34 30.41 14.22
C PHE A 476 -21.31 29.16 13.35
N SER A 477 -22.35 28.33 13.46
CA SER A 477 -22.66 27.30 12.46
C SER A 477 -24.02 27.63 11.88
N THR A 478 -24.21 27.57 10.57
CA THR A 478 -25.52 27.80 9.94
C THR A 478 -26.49 26.63 10.15
N ALA A 479 -26.04 25.49 10.67
CA ALA A 479 -26.87 24.33 10.92
C ALA A 479 -27.90 24.57 12.05
N GLU A 480 -29.11 24.04 11.88
CA GLU A 480 -30.15 23.96 12.93
C GLU A 480 -29.95 22.73 13.82
N GLN A 481 -29.21 21.72 13.33
CA GLN A 481 -28.74 20.55 14.06
C GLN A 481 -27.28 20.26 13.67
N VAL A 482 -26.41 20.09 14.65
CA VAL A 482 -25.04 19.59 14.42
C VAL A 482 -25.20 18.15 13.94
N THR A 483 -24.72 17.85 12.74
CA THR A 483 -24.72 16.50 12.18
C THR A 483 -23.33 15.92 12.44
N ASP A 484 -23.26 14.85 13.23
CA ASP A 484 -22.02 14.13 13.57
C ASP A 484 -21.33 13.52 12.33
#